data_AF-A0A7W8B2Y7-F1
#
_entry.id   AF-A0A7W8B2Y7-F1
#
_cell.length_a   1.000
_cell.length_b   1.000
_cell.length_c   1.000
_cell.angle_alpha   90.00
_cell.angle_beta   90.00
_cell.angle_gamma   90.00
#
_symmetry.space_group_name_H-M   'P 1'
#
loop_
_entity.id
_entity.type
_entity.pdbx_description
1 polymer ?
#
loop_
_entity_poly.entity_id
_entity_poly.type
_entity_poly.pdbx_seq_one_letter_code
_entity_poly.pdbx_strand_id
1 'polypeptide(L)'
;MNHVLHIHYHGLTPTDPRYPRALDVLATISARVQALPPDAAIADVTGAQKYFERGPEGLAQLIRVRTLAWTGNPTIIGAGPSLMLAAMAAAATAPGHITTVPDTDEAIVAFLHPRPVAALPGIGPATARTLSHHGLHTIGDIARTPLATLQRLLGASTGRQLHDRAHAHDPRTVTPHTPPQTTTLSRTFPHDELDPHAHHRAVLALTHQLGARLRTQHTAARTLTLTARYADRTTTSRTRTLPEPTAHTRALTLSATALYDAFALQRARVRGLSLTAETTDAAAAVHQLTFDPQDAKARSIEAAVDRARHRFGPNAVLPAALATRPTQT
;
A
#
# COMPACT_ATOMS: atom_id res chain seq x y z
N MET A 1 -9.69 -7.29 27.30
CA MET A 1 -10.56 -7.25 26.11
C MET A 1 -10.00 -6.26 25.12
N ASN A 2 -9.92 -6.64 23.85
CA ASN A 2 -9.30 -5.81 22.83
C ASN A 2 -10.33 -4.82 22.27
N HIS A 3 -9.92 -3.57 22.09
CA HIS A 3 -10.72 -2.56 21.41
C HIS A 3 -9.89 -1.99 20.27
N VAL A 4 -10.33 -2.26 19.05
CA VAL A 4 -9.63 -1.91 17.83
C VAL A 4 -10.40 -0.82 17.11
N LEU A 5 -9.66 0.17 16.59
CA LEU A 5 -10.16 1.18 15.67
C LEU A 5 -9.58 0.94 14.29
N HIS A 6 -10.43 0.94 13.26
CA HIS A 6 -10.05 0.98 11.86
C HIS A 6 -10.42 2.35 11.29
N ILE A 7 -9.42 3.08 10.80
CA ILE A 7 -9.54 4.50 10.49
C ILE A 7 -9.18 4.69 9.02
N HIS A 8 -10.08 5.28 8.23
CA HIS A 8 -9.76 5.79 6.89
C HIS A 8 -9.72 7.31 6.90
N TYR A 9 -8.72 7.86 6.23
CA TYR A 9 -8.51 9.28 6.03
C TYR A 9 -9.01 9.66 4.64
N HIS A 10 -10.16 10.32 4.57
CA HIS A 10 -10.75 10.64 3.27
C HIS A 10 -9.84 11.59 2.49
N GLY A 11 -9.65 11.36 1.20
CA GLY A 11 -8.92 12.29 0.31
C GLY A 11 -7.41 12.36 0.53
N LEU A 12 -6.80 11.43 1.29
CA LEU A 12 -5.35 11.27 1.32
C LEU A 12 -4.88 10.36 0.19
N THR A 13 -3.73 10.69 -0.38
CA THR A 13 -3.06 9.87 -1.39
C THR A 13 -1.81 9.22 -0.78
N PRO A 14 -1.25 8.13 -1.35
CA PRO A 14 -0.10 7.45 -0.75
C PRO A 14 1.13 8.35 -0.56
N THR A 15 1.21 9.47 -1.27
CA THR A 15 2.32 10.42 -1.23
C THR A 15 1.95 11.71 -0.51
N ASP A 16 0.76 11.78 0.09
CA ASP A 16 0.30 12.96 0.81
C ASP A 16 1.10 13.12 2.13
N PRO A 17 1.80 14.24 2.34
CA PRO A 17 2.59 14.45 3.55
C PRO A 17 1.74 14.51 4.83
N ARG A 18 0.41 14.61 4.70
CA ARG A 18 -0.53 14.58 5.83
C ARG A 18 -0.74 13.17 6.39
N TYR A 19 -0.53 12.11 5.62
CA TYR A 19 -0.73 10.74 6.09
C TYR A 19 0.26 10.34 7.20
N PRO A 20 1.59 10.58 7.08
CA PRO A 20 2.53 10.38 8.18
C PRO A 20 2.14 11.14 9.45
N ARG A 21 1.71 12.39 9.32
CA ARG A 21 1.26 13.18 10.47
C ARG A 21 0.00 12.63 11.12
N ALA A 22 -0.92 12.09 10.33
CA ALA A 22 -2.11 11.43 10.88
C ALA A 22 -1.72 10.19 11.71
N LEU A 23 -0.70 9.44 11.26
CA LEU A 23 -0.12 8.34 12.05
C LEU A 23 0.56 8.85 13.33
N ASP A 24 1.27 9.98 13.29
CA ASP A 24 1.86 10.59 14.49
C ASP A 24 0.78 10.94 15.53
N VAL A 25 -0.34 11.51 15.08
CA VAL A 25 -1.50 11.79 15.96
C VAL A 25 -2.01 10.51 16.61
N LEU A 26 -2.14 9.41 15.86
CA LEU A 26 -2.52 8.11 16.44
C LEU A 26 -1.48 7.59 17.43
N ALA A 27 -0.19 7.74 17.12
CA ALA A 27 0.90 7.31 17.98
C ALA A 27 0.92 8.06 19.33
N THR A 28 0.40 9.30 19.39
CA THR A 28 0.20 10.01 20.67
C THR A 28 -0.91 9.42 21.55
N ILE A 29 -1.79 8.58 20.98
CA ILE A 29 -2.96 8.02 21.67
C ILE A 29 -2.74 6.54 21.99
N SER A 30 -2.17 5.77 21.06
CA SER A 30 -1.83 4.36 21.29
C SER A 30 -0.44 4.02 20.76
N ALA A 31 0.28 3.20 21.53
CA ALA A 31 1.55 2.60 21.10
C ALA A 31 1.36 1.47 20.07
N ARG A 32 0.14 0.97 19.88
CA ARG A 32 -0.18 -0.13 18.97
C ARG A 32 -0.92 0.39 17.74
N VAL A 33 -0.16 0.98 16.82
CA VAL A 33 -0.66 1.53 15.55
C VAL A 33 -0.04 0.76 14.39
N GLN A 34 -0.89 0.31 13.48
CA GLN A 34 -0.52 -0.32 12.23
C GLN A 34 -0.97 0.56 11.06
N ALA A 35 -0.01 1.02 10.26
CA ALA A 35 -0.31 1.82 9.08
C ALA A 35 -0.79 0.93 7.93
N LEU A 36 -1.83 1.37 7.22
CA LEU A 36 -2.38 0.74 6.02
C LEU A 36 -2.41 1.77 4.88
N PRO A 37 -1.25 2.04 4.23
CA PRO A 37 -1.20 2.96 3.10
C PRO A 37 -2.20 2.51 2.00
N PRO A 38 -2.78 3.47 1.26
CA PRO A 38 -2.41 4.88 1.22
C PRO A 38 -3.07 5.77 2.28
N ASP A 39 -4.20 5.35 2.82
CA ASP A 39 -5.15 6.25 3.47
C ASP A 39 -5.82 5.64 4.70
N ALA A 40 -5.31 4.54 5.26
CA ALA A 40 -5.91 3.89 6.41
C ALA A 40 -4.91 3.56 7.51
N ALA A 41 -5.41 3.36 8.72
CA ALA A 41 -4.63 2.89 9.85
C ALA A 41 -5.50 2.07 10.80
N ILE A 42 -4.87 1.18 11.55
CA ILE A 42 -5.50 0.41 12.61
C ILE A 42 -4.81 0.78 13.92
N ALA A 43 -5.59 1.00 14.98
CA ALA A 43 -5.06 1.22 16.32
C ALA A 43 -5.74 0.30 17.34
N ASP A 44 -4.96 -0.40 18.16
CA ASP A 44 -5.47 -1.06 19.36
C ASP A 44 -5.48 -0.02 20.50
N VAL A 45 -6.66 0.40 20.91
CA VAL A 45 -6.85 1.44 21.94
C VAL A 45 -7.10 0.86 23.33
N THR A 46 -6.98 -0.45 23.50
CA THR A 46 -7.23 -1.14 24.78
C THR A 46 -6.47 -0.51 25.94
N GLY A 47 -5.16 -0.30 25.78
CA GLY A 47 -4.33 0.31 26.83
C GLY A 47 -4.58 1.81 27.02
N ALA A 48 -5.06 2.49 25.98
CA ALA A 48 -5.29 3.94 25.99
C ALA A 48 -6.53 4.33 26.80
N GLN A 49 -7.54 3.45 26.87
CA GLN A 49 -8.80 3.73 27.57
C GLN A 49 -8.61 4.15 29.02
N LYS A 50 -7.72 3.46 29.74
CA LYS A 50 -7.41 3.77 31.14
C LYS A 50 -6.72 5.12 31.31
N TYR A 51 -5.80 5.45 30.39
CA TYR A 51 -5.04 6.70 30.45
C TYR A 51 -5.90 7.93 30.12
N PHE A 52 -6.79 7.81 29.13
CA PHE A 52 -7.65 8.90 28.69
C PHE A 52 -9.00 8.96 29.41
N GLU A 53 -9.29 8.01 30.29
CA GLU A 53 -10.58 7.85 31.00
C GLU A 53 -11.77 7.87 30.03
N ARG A 54 -11.62 7.21 28.88
CA ARG A 54 -12.59 7.19 27.78
C ARG A 54 -12.75 5.78 27.24
N GLY A 55 -14.00 5.42 26.94
CA GLY A 55 -14.29 4.21 26.17
C GLY A 55 -13.83 4.30 24.70
N PRO A 56 -13.99 3.21 23.93
CA PRO A 56 -13.55 3.14 22.53
C PRO A 56 -14.16 4.24 21.65
N GLU A 57 -15.45 4.56 21.85
CA GLU A 57 -16.13 5.63 21.12
C GLU A 57 -15.57 7.02 21.45
N GLY A 58 -15.30 7.29 22.74
CA GLY A 58 -14.70 8.55 23.18
C GLY A 58 -13.28 8.76 22.64
N LEU A 59 -12.51 7.67 22.49
CA LEU A 59 -11.19 7.69 21.84
C LEU A 59 -11.29 7.87 20.33
N ALA A 60 -12.24 7.19 19.67
CA ALA A 60 -12.52 7.40 18.25
C ALA A 60 -12.92 8.86 17.97
N GLN A 61 -13.74 9.47 18.84
CA GLN A 61 -14.11 10.89 18.77
C GLN A 61 -12.89 11.80 18.92
N LEU A 62 -12.01 11.52 19.88
CA LEU A 62 -10.77 12.25 20.09
C LEU A 62 -9.87 12.20 18.85
N ILE A 63 -9.69 11.01 18.28
CA ILE A 63 -8.92 10.80 17.04
C ILE A 63 -9.54 11.59 15.90
N ARG A 64 -10.85 11.48 15.68
CA ARG A 64 -11.56 12.18 14.60
C ARG A 64 -11.33 13.68 14.66
N VAL A 65 -11.53 14.29 15.84
CA VAL A 65 -11.37 15.74 16.04
C VAL A 65 -9.92 16.17 15.82
N ARG A 66 -8.95 15.47 16.41
CA ARG A 66 -7.52 15.81 16.26
C ARG A 66 -7.06 15.66 14.81
N THR A 67 -7.41 14.56 14.16
CA THR A 67 -7.03 14.34 12.77
C THR A 67 -7.68 15.38 11.86
N LEU A 68 -8.97 15.69 12.04
CA LEU A 68 -9.66 16.71 11.25
C LEU A 68 -8.97 18.08 11.37
N ALA A 69 -8.60 18.48 12.59
CA ALA A 69 -7.91 19.75 12.84
C ALA A 69 -6.55 19.84 12.11
N TRP A 70 -5.86 18.72 11.93
CA TRP A 70 -4.55 18.67 11.28
C TRP A 70 -4.62 18.46 9.77
N THR A 71 -5.46 17.54 9.29
CA THR A 71 -5.48 17.14 7.87
C THR A 71 -6.44 17.98 7.05
N GLY A 72 -7.43 18.62 7.69
CA GLY A 72 -8.54 19.30 7.04
C GLY A 72 -9.57 18.34 6.42
N ASN A 73 -9.37 17.03 6.55
CA ASN A 73 -10.16 16.02 5.89
C ASN A 73 -10.96 15.18 6.91
N PRO A 74 -12.21 14.80 6.59
CA PRO A 74 -12.99 13.93 7.47
C PRO A 74 -12.39 12.53 7.52
N THR A 75 -12.54 11.87 8.67
CA THR A 75 -12.17 10.45 8.83
C THR A 75 -13.41 9.57 8.90
N ILE A 76 -13.26 8.32 8.47
CA ILE A 76 -14.22 7.25 8.69
C ILE A 76 -13.61 6.36 9.76
N ILE A 77 -14.33 6.13 10.87
CA ILE A 77 -13.81 5.27 11.95
C ILE A 77 -14.80 4.14 12.25
N GLY A 78 -14.30 2.92 12.23
CA GLY A 78 -14.98 1.75 12.74
C GLY A 78 -14.32 1.28 14.03
N ALA A 79 -15.10 1.00 15.07
CA ALA A 79 -14.62 0.45 16.33
C ALA A 79 -15.24 -0.92 16.57
N GLY A 80 -14.45 -1.87 17.09
CA GLY A 80 -14.96 -3.20 17.44
C GLY A 80 -13.95 -4.03 18.25
N PRO A 81 -14.35 -5.21 18.74
CA PRO A 81 -13.51 -6.02 19.61
C PRO A 81 -12.42 -6.82 18.86
N SER A 82 -12.47 -6.83 17.52
CA SER A 82 -11.48 -7.49 16.66
C SER A 82 -11.16 -6.64 15.43
N LEU A 83 -10.05 -6.97 14.74
CA LEU A 83 -9.68 -6.33 13.48
C LEU A 83 -10.78 -6.44 12.44
N MET A 84 -11.38 -7.63 12.32
CA MET A 84 -12.48 -7.88 11.40
C MET A 84 -13.68 -6.96 11.67
N LEU A 85 -14.16 -6.91 12.92
CA LEU A 85 -15.34 -6.12 13.26
C LEU A 85 -15.09 -4.63 13.12
N ALA A 86 -13.90 -4.14 13.51
CA ALA A 86 -13.52 -2.75 13.31
C ALA A 86 -13.49 -2.37 11.81
N ALA A 87 -12.92 -3.23 10.96
CA ALA A 87 -12.89 -3.01 9.51
C ALA A 87 -14.29 -3.03 8.89
N MET A 88 -15.15 -3.97 9.30
CA MET A 88 -16.53 -4.05 8.82
C MET A 88 -17.38 -2.87 9.29
N ALA A 89 -17.15 -2.39 10.52
CA ALA A 89 -17.78 -1.18 11.03
C ALA A 89 -17.36 0.01 10.18
N ALA A 90 -16.06 0.19 9.92
CA ALA A 90 -15.54 1.28 9.10
C ALA A 90 -16.13 1.27 7.68
N ALA A 91 -16.24 0.08 7.06
CA ALA A 91 -16.84 -0.07 5.74
C ALA A 91 -18.33 0.32 5.68
N ALA A 92 -19.04 0.29 6.82
CA ALA A 92 -20.44 0.70 6.93
C ALA A 92 -20.61 2.17 7.35
N THR A 93 -19.52 2.87 7.65
CA THR A 93 -19.52 4.22 8.20
C THR A 93 -19.39 5.28 7.09
N ALA A 94 -20.17 6.35 7.16
CA ALA A 94 -20.05 7.49 6.26
C ALA A 94 -18.81 8.38 6.58
N PRO A 95 -18.29 9.17 5.63
CA PRO A 95 -17.25 10.16 5.90
C PRO A 95 -17.60 11.09 7.07
N GLY A 96 -16.65 11.26 8.01
CA GLY A 96 -16.80 12.11 9.19
C GLY A 96 -17.55 11.45 10.36
N HIS A 97 -17.93 10.18 10.23
CA HIS A 97 -18.73 9.47 11.23
C HIS A 97 -17.92 8.36 11.91
N ILE A 98 -18.48 7.84 13.01
CA ILE A 98 -17.96 6.69 13.76
C ILE A 98 -19.06 5.64 13.79
N THR A 99 -18.70 4.37 13.60
CA THR A 99 -19.59 3.24 13.92
C THR A 99 -18.86 2.31 14.88
N THR A 100 -19.51 1.99 15.99
CA THR A 100 -18.96 1.14 17.04
C THR A 100 -19.80 -0.13 17.13
N VAL A 101 -19.13 -1.28 17.12
CA VAL A 101 -19.72 -2.58 17.42
C VAL A 101 -19.41 -2.90 18.89
N PRO A 102 -20.43 -2.91 19.77
CA PRO A 102 -20.24 -3.29 21.17
C PRO A 102 -19.72 -4.72 21.33
N ASP A 103 -18.94 -4.96 22.39
CA ASP A 103 -18.37 -6.27 22.74
C ASP A 103 -19.36 -7.12 23.54
N THR A 104 -20.58 -7.26 23.03
CA THR A 104 -21.61 -8.16 23.57
C THR A 104 -22.06 -9.09 22.46
N ASP A 105 -22.20 -10.37 22.75
CA ASP A 105 -22.55 -11.39 21.75
C ASP A 105 -23.81 -11.01 20.97
N GLU A 106 -24.83 -10.46 21.64
CA GLU A 106 -26.07 -10.03 20.99
C GLU A 106 -25.84 -8.90 19.99
N ALA A 107 -25.04 -7.90 20.35
CA ALA A 107 -24.73 -6.76 19.45
C ALA A 107 -23.83 -7.18 18.29
N ILE A 108 -22.86 -8.08 18.53
CA ILE A 108 -22.01 -8.65 17.50
C ILE A 108 -22.86 -9.42 16.49
N VAL A 109 -23.74 -10.31 16.97
CA VAL A 109 -24.66 -11.08 16.12
C VAL A 109 -25.59 -10.15 15.34
N ALA A 110 -26.19 -9.15 15.99
CA ALA A 110 -27.09 -8.19 15.35
C ALA A 110 -26.39 -7.36 14.27
N PHE A 111 -25.11 -7.02 14.45
CA PHE A 111 -24.31 -6.31 13.45
C PHE A 111 -23.84 -7.22 12.31
N LEU A 112 -23.43 -8.46 12.64
CA LEU A 112 -22.72 -9.35 11.73
C LEU A 112 -23.67 -10.14 10.84
N HIS A 113 -24.66 -10.83 11.42
CA HIS A 113 -25.49 -11.80 10.71
C HIS A 113 -26.29 -11.24 9.52
N PRO A 114 -26.89 -10.04 9.59
CA PRO A 114 -27.69 -9.50 8.47
C PRO A 114 -26.86 -9.12 7.24
N ARG A 115 -25.54 -9.01 7.38
CA ARG A 115 -24.66 -8.53 6.31
C ARG A 115 -24.46 -9.60 5.23
N PRO A 116 -24.25 -9.19 3.96
CA PRO A 116 -23.94 -10.13 2.90
C PRO A 116 -22.59 -10.81 3.17
N VAL A 117 -22.44 -12.08 2.75
CA VAL A 117 -21.18 -12.83 2.96
C VAL A 117 -19.98 -12.13 2.31
N ALA A 118 -20.20 -11.42 1.20
CA ALA A 118 -19.16 -10.64 0.52
C ALA A 118 -18.59 -9.49 1.38
N ALA A 119 -19.27 -9.10 2.47
CA ALA A 119 -18.76 -8.09 3.41
C ALA A 119 -17.69 -8.66 4.37
N LEU A 120 -17.54 -9.98 4.47
CA LEU A 120 -16.49 -10.57 5.30
C LEU A 120 -15.11 -10.31 4.69
N PRO A 121 -14.15 -9.77 5.46
CA PRO A 121 -12.77 -9.63 5.00
C PRO A 121 -12.20 -10.97 4.52
N GLY A 122 -11.51 -10.95 3.38
CA GLY A 122 -10.89 -12.14 2.78
C GLY A 122 -11.83 -13.02 1.93
N ILE A 123 -13.11 -12.65 1.78
CA ILE A 123 -14.02 -13.31 0.83
C ILE A 123 -13.98 -12.57 -0.50
N GLY A 124 -13.40 -13.21 -1.52
CA GLY A 124 -13.36 -12.67 -2.87
C GLY A 124 -14.64 -12.92 -3.68
N PRO A 125 -14.80 -12.27 -4.85
CA PRO A 125 -15.98 -12.43 -5.70
C PRO A 125 -16.21 -13.88 -6.18
N ALA A 126 -15.16 -14.69 -6.32
CA ALA A 126 -15.30 -16.11 -6.67
C ALA A 126 -15.97 -16.89 -5.54
N THR A 127 -15.44 -16.79 -4.32
CA THR A 127 -15.98 -17.45 -3.12
C THR A 127 -17.41 -17.01 -2.81
N ALA A 128 -17.69 -15.70 -2.90
CA ALA A 128 -19.04 -15.17 -2.70
C ALA A 128 -20.04 -15.72 -3.73
N ARG A 129 -19.63 -15.87 -5.00
CA ARG A 129 -20.46 -16.50 -6.04
C ARG A 129 -20.72 -17.96 -5.74
N THR A 130 -19.71 -18.74 -5.36
CA THR A 130 -19.88 -20.15 -4.98
C THR A 130 -20.89 -20.29 -3.86
N LEU A 131 -20.76 -19.50 -2.79
CA LEU A 131 -21.69 -19.53 -1.65
C LEU A 131 -23.11 -19.13 -2.05
N SER A 132 -23.25 -18.11 -2.90
CA SER A 132 -24.56 -17.69 -3.41
C SER A 132 -25.25 -18.76 -4.26
N HIS A 133 -24.50 -19.57 -5.03
CA HIS A 133 -25.07 -20.71 -5.78
C HIS A 133 -25.63 -21.80 -4.86
N HIS A 134 -25.15 -21.86 -3.62
CA HIS A 134 -25.65 -22.78 -2.59
C HIS A 134 -26.67 -22.11 -1.65
N GLY A 135 -27.21 -20.94 -2.00
CA GLY A 135 -28.23 -20.23 -1.22
C GLY A 135 -27.70 -19.54 0.03
N LEU A 136 -26.38 -19.41 0.19
CA LEU A 136 -25.74 -18.77 1.34
C LEU A 136 -25.44 -17.31 1.00
N HIS A 137 -26.33 -16.41 1.38
CA HIS A 137 -26.27 -14.99 0.99
C HIS A 137 -25.79 -14.08 2.13
N THR A 138 -26.12 -14.42 3.36
CA THR A 138 -25.80 -13.63 4.56
C THR A 138 -24.78 -14.33 5.45
N ILE A 139 -24.09 -13.56 6.29
CA ILE A 139 -23.16 -14.13 7.28
C ILE A 139 -23.92 -15.02 8.28
N GLY A 140 -25.18 -14.69 8.59
CA GLY A 140 -26.05 -15.54 9.40
C GLY A 140 -26.36 -16.90 8.76
N ASP A 141 -26.40 -17.00 7.43
CA ASP A 141 -26.55 -18.29 6.74
C ASP A 141 -25.30 -19.15 6.92
N ILE A 142 -24.11 -18.53 6.84
CA ILE A 142 -22.84 -19.20 7.09
C ILE A 142 -22.76 -19.69 8.53
N ALA A 143 -23.09 -18.84 9.51
CA ALA A 143 -23.05 -19.18 10.92
C ALA A 143 -23.95 -20.39 11.26
N ARG A 144 -25.10 -20.52 10.57
CA ARG A 144 -26.02 -21.67 10.71
C ARG A 144 -25.61 -22.91 9.92
N THR A 145 -24.63 -22.79 9.03
CA THR A 145 -24.19 -23.90 8.19
C THR A 145 -23.14 -24.75 8.91
N PRO A 146 -23.29 -26.08 8.96
CA PRO A 146 -22.29 -26.95 9.58
C PRO A 146 -20.91 -26.78 8.93
N LEU A 147 -19.86 -26.72 9.76
CA LEU A 147 -18.46 -26.57 9.31
C LEU A 147 -18.07 -27.58 8.22
N ALA A 148 -18.46 -28.85 8.36
CA ALA A 148 -18.18 -29.89 7.37
C ALA A 148 -18.74 -29.57 5.97
N THR A 149 -19.92 -28.94 5.91
CA THR A 149 -20.51 -28.48 4.64
C THR A 149 -19.68 -27.37 4.04
N LEU A 150 -19.29 -26.37 4.82
CA LEU A 150 -18.46 -25.26 4.35
C LEU A 150 -17.09 -25.75 3.84
N GLN A 151 -16.49 -26.72 4.53
CA GLN A 151 -15.22 -27.34 4.12
C GLN A 151 -15.36 -28.14 2.83
N ARG A 152 -16.48 -28.84 2.62
CA ARG A 152 -16.75 -29.53 1.36
C ARG A 152 -16.94 -28.57 0.19
N LEU A 153 -17.52 -27.40 0.43
CA LEU A 153 -17.77 -26.39 -0.60
C LEU A 153 -16.51 -25.60 -1.01
N LEU A 154 -15.68 -25.22 -0.04
CA LEU A 154 -14.58 -24.26 -0.24
C LEU A 154 -13.18 -24.82 0.04
N GLY A 155 -13.10 -26.07 0.47
CA GLY A 155 -11.88 -26.69 1.00
C GLY A 155 -11.72 -26.50 2.51
N ALA A 156 -10.90 -27.37 3.11
CA ALA A 156 -10.77 -27.48 4.57
C ALA A 156 -10.33 -26.17 5.27
N SER A 157 -9.34 -25.47 4.69
CA SER A 157 -8.80 -24.23 5.26
C SER A 157 -9.80 -23.07 5.12
N THR A 158 -10.25 -22.80 3.90
CA THR A 158 -11.18 -21.69 3.60
C THR A 158 -12.52 -21.87 4.32
N GLY A 159 -13.06 -23.09 4.35
CA GLY A 159 -14.32 -23.38 5.04
C GLY A 159 -14.23 -23.13 6.56
N ARG A 160 -13.10 -23.48 7.19
CA ARG A 160 -12.84 -23.18 8.60
C ARG A 160 -12.72 -21.69 8.86
N GLN A 161 -11.90 -20.98 8.08
CA GLN A 161 -11.74 -19.53 8.23
C GLN A 161 -13.07 -18.78 8.05
N LEU A 162 -13.89 -19.21 7.10
CA LEU A 162 -15.20 -18.62 6.87
C LEU A 162 -16.15 -18.87 8.05
N HIS A 163 -16.16 -20.08 8.59
CA HIS A 163 -16.96 -20.44 9.77
C HIS A 163 -16.55 -19.61 11.01
N ASP A 164 -15.26 -19.52 11.29
CA ASP A 164 -14.73 -18.77 12.43
C ASP A 164 -15.11 -17.28 12.32
N ARG A 165 -14.92 -16.68 11.13
CA ARG A 165 -15.31 -15.28 10.86
C ARG A 165 -16.81 -15.04 11.00
N ALA A 166 -17.65 -15.99 10.59
CA ALA A 166 -19.09 -15.87 10.75
C ALA A 166 -19.52 -15.85 12.23
N HIS A 167 -18.70 -16.40 13.11
CA HIS A 167 -18.87 -16.35 14.57
C HIS A 167 -18.05 -15.23 15.22
N ALA A 168 -17.61 -14.21 14.47
CA ALA A 168 -16.76 -13.12 14.95
C ALA A 168 -15.39 -13.53 15.54
N HIS A 169 -14.92 -14.74 15.27
CA HIS A 169 -13.59 -15.19 15.69
C HIS A 169 -12.53 -14.71 14.69
N ASP A 170 -11.71 -13.75 15.12
CA ASP A 170 -10.55 -13.27 14.37
C ASP A 170 -9.31 -13.27 15.28
N PRO A 171 -8.37 -14.21 15.13
CA PRO A 171 -7.21 -14.32 15.99
C PRO A 171 -6.13 -13.25 15.70
N ARG A 172 -6.30 -12.47 14.62
CA ARG A 172 -5.30 -11.48 14.21
C ARG A 172 -5.27 -10.31 15.21
N THR A 173 -4.07 -9.84 15.49
CA THR A 173 -3.83 -8.70 16.39
C THR A 173 -3.22 -7.52 15.63
N VAL A 174 -3.38 -6.32 16.18
CA VAL A 174 -2.72 -5.12 15.65
C VAL A 174 -1.23 -5.31 15.80
N THR A 175 -0.52 -5.38 14.68
CA THR A 175 0.93 -5.54 14.68
C THR A 175 1.53 -4.16 14.44
N PRO A 176 2.25 -3.56 15.41
CA PRO A 176 2.90 -2.27 15.22
C PRO A 176 3.99 -2.41 14.17
N HIS A 177 3.62 -2.16 12.92
CA HIS A 177 4.53 -2.19 11.79
C HIS A 177 4.19 -1.01 10.91
N THR A 178 5.16 -0.11 10.75
CA THR A 178 5.13 0.89 9.70
C THR A 178 5.64 0.20 8.45
N PRO A 179 4.79 -0.09 7.45
CA PRO A 179 5.27 -0.64 6.20
C PRO A 179 6.29 0.35 5.63
N PRO A 180 7.35 -0.15 5.00
CA PRO A 180 8.36 0.74 4.46
C PRO A 180 7.72 1.68 3.45
N GLN A 181 8.15 2.94 3.46
CA GLN A 181 7.67 3.91 2.49
C GLN A 181 8.04 3.41 1.09
N THR A 182 7.11 3.50 0.14
CA THR A 182 7.39 3.08 -1.23
C THR A 182 7.09 4.19 -2.21
N THR A 183 7.94 4.31 -3.23
CA THR A 183 7.74 5.22 -4.36
C THR A 183 7.66 4.40 -5.63
N THR A 184 6.48 4.39 -6.25
CA THR A 184 6.21 3.66 -7.49
C THR A 184 6.03 4.61 -8.65
N LEU A 185 6.69 4.30 -9.77
CA LEU A 185 6.49 4.93 -11.07
C LEU A 185 6.11 3.85 -12.08
N SER A 186 5.16 4.15 -12.96
CA SER A 186 4.74 3.21 -14.00
C SER A 186 4.67 3.89 -15.35
N ARG A 187 4.94 3.10 -16.40
CA ARG A 187 4.82 3.52 -17.78
C ARG A 187 4.02 2.46 -18.53
N THR A 188 2.94 2.91 -19.17
CA THR A 188 2.12 2.08 -20.05
C THR A 188 2.50 2.37 -21.50
N PHE A 189 2.62 1.34 -22.31
CA PHE A 189 2.86 1.47 -23.75
C PHE A 189 1.55 1.70 -24.51
N PRO A 190 1.57 2.45 -25.63
CA PRO A 190 0.37 2.69 -26.43
C PRO A 190 -0.16 1.41 -27.09
N HIS A 191 0.74 0.48 -27.43
CA HIS A 191 0.43 -0.84 -27.96
C HIS A 191 1.22 -1.87 -27.16
N ASP A 192 0.82 -3.15 -27.25
CA ASP A 192 1.56 -4.23 -26.62
C ASP A 192 2.96 -4.36 -27.26
N GLU A 193 3.98 -3.92 -26.52
CA GLU A 193 5.34 -3.72 -27.01
C GLU A 193 6.13 -5.03 -27.01
N LEU A 194 6.90 -5.24 -28.08
CA LEU A 194 7.77 -6.40 -28.26
C LEU A 194 9.24 -6.03 -28.35
N ASP A 195 9.52 -4.77 -28.71
CA ASP A 195 10.88 -4.29 -28.92
C ASP A 195 11.64 -4.17 -27.58
N PRO A 196 12.72 -4.95 -27.37
CA PRO A 196 13.56 -4.83 -26.19
C PRO A 196 14.17 -3.43 -26.04
N HIS A 197 14.47 -2.73 -27.14
CA HIS A 197 15.03 -1.38 -27.06
C HIS A 197 14.00 -0.38 -26.50
N ALA A 198 12.74 -0.49 -26.91
CA ALA A 198 11.63 0.28 -26.32
C ALA A 198 11.48 -0.01 -24.82
N HIS A 199 11.61 -1.28 -24.40
CA HIS A 199 11.59 -1.64 -22.98
C HIS A 199 12.76 -1.03 -22.20
N HIS A 200 14.00 -1.14 -22.69
CA HIS A 200 15.17 -0.55 -22.04
C HIS A 200 15.04 0.98 -21.92
N ARG A 201 14.51 1.65 -22.94
CA ARG A 201 14.22 3.10 -22.88
C ARG A 201 13.15 3.41 -21.83
N ALA A 202 12.13 2.57 -21.69
CA ALA A 202 11.12 2.74 -20.65
C ALA A 202 11.72 2.56 -19.24
N VAL A 203 12.55 1.53 -19.03
CA VAL A 203 13.27 1.32 -17.76
C VAL A 203 14.18 2.50 -17.43
N LEU A 204 14.96 2.98 -18.39
CA LEU A 204 15.82 4.16 -18.22
C LEU A 204 15.02 5.41 -17.86
N ALA A 205 13.88 5.64 -18.51
CA ALA A 205 13.01 6.75 -18.16
C ALA A 205 12.48 6.65 -16.72
N LEU A 206 12.05 5.47 -16.31
CA LEU A 206 11.56 5.21 -14.95
C LEU A 206 12.66 5.43 -13.90
N THR A 207 13.89 4.99 -14.16
CA THR A 207 15.01 5.14 -13.20
C THR A 207 15.44 6.60 -13.05
N HIS A 208 15.47 7.36 -14.15
CA HIS A 208 15.76 8.79 -14.10
C HIS A 208 14.69 9.59 -13.35
N GLN A 209 13.42 9.29 -13.59
CA GLN A 209 12.31 9.93 -12.88
C GLN A 209 12.31 9.53 -11.39
N LEU A 210 12.57 8.27 -11.09
CA LEU A 210 12.67 7.76 -9.72
C LEU A 210 13.82 8.43 -8.98
N GLY A 211 15.02 8.46 -9.56
CA GLY A 211 16.19 9.10 -8.95
C GLY A 211 15.97 10.59 -8.65
N ALA A 212 15.39 11.33 -9.59
CA ALA A 212 15.04 12.73 -9.36
C ALA A 212 13.99 12.90 -8.25
N ARG A 213 12.97 12.03 -8.21
CA ARG A 213 11.92 12.07 -7.19
C ARG A 213 12.46 11.76 -5.79
N LEU A 214 13.27 10.72 -5.66
CA LEU A 214 13.92 10.34 -4.40
C LEU A 214 14.79 11.48 -3.85
N ARG A 215 15.60 12.12 -4.70
CA ARG A 215 16.43 13.27 -4.29
C ARG A 215 15.60 14.48 -3.90
N THR A 216 14.50 14.76 -4.61
CA THR A 216 13.56 15.85 -4.24
C THR A 216 12.88 15.59 -2.90
N GLN A 217 12.62 14.32 -2.58
CA GLN A 217 12.00 13.90 -1.33
C GLN A 217 13.01 13.63 -0.20
N HIS A 218 14.31 13.85 -0.44
CA HIS A 218 15.39 13.51 0.49
C HIS A 218 15.34 12.05 0.98
N THR A 219 14.95 11.13 0.11
CA THR A 219 14.90 9.68 0.37
C THR A 219 15.88 8.91 -0.51
N ALA A 220 16.20 7.69 -0.12
CA ALA A 220 17.07 6.77 -0.86
C ALA A 220 16.36 5.41 -1.03
N ALA A 221 16.54 4.75 -2.17
CA ALA A 221 15.97 3.42 -2.42
C ALA A 221 16.84 2.35 -1.77
N ARG A 222 16.25 1.50 -0.92
CA ARG A 222 16.88 0.31 -0.33
C ARG A 222 16.61 -0.94 -1.16
N THR A 223 15.38 -1.08 -1.63
CA THR A 223 14.94 -2.23 -2.43
C THR A 223 14.29 -1.72 -3.71
N LEU A 224 14.60 -2.32 -4.85
CA LEU A 224 13.94 -2.05 -6.12
C LEU A 224 13.15 -3.26 -6.58
N THR A 225 11.90 -3.03 -6.96
CA THR A 225 11.03 -4.02 -7.59
C THR A 225 10.63 -3.53 -8.96
N LEU A 226 10.98 -4.29 -10.00
CA LEU A 226 10.49 -4.08 -11.35
C LEU A 226 9.33 -5.05 -11.60
N THR A 227 8.23 -4.55 -12.14
CA THR A 227 7.04 -5.33 -12.49
C THR A 227 6.70 -5.12 -13.96
N ALA A 228 6.61 -6.22 -14.70
CA ALA A 228 6.14 -6.23 -16.08
C ALA A 228 4.68 -6.69 -16.13
N ARG A 229 3.83 -5.93 -16.82
CA ARG A 229 2.46 -6.32 -17.14
C ARG A 229 2.38 -6.73 -18.60
N TYR A 230 1.85 -7.92 -18.86
CA TYR A 230 1.76 -8.46 -20.22
C TYR A 230 0.39 -8.17 -20.87
N ALA A 231 0.27 -8.50 -22.16
CA ALA A 231 -0.95 -8.33 -22.95
C ALA A 231 -2.16 -9.09 -22.37
N ASP A 232 -1.92 -10.28 -21.79
CA ASP A 232 -2.93 -11.13 -21.14
C ASP A 232 -3.36 -10.64 -19.74
N ARG A 233 -2.85 -9.47 -19.31
CA ARG A 233 -3.02 -8.88 -17.97
C ARG A 233 -2.35 -9.62 -16.83
N THR A 234 -1.60 -10.68 -17.10
CA THR A 234 -0.74 -11.29 -16.08
C THR A 234 0.44 -10.35 -15.78
N THR A 235 1.05 -10.53 -14.62
CA THR A 235 2.16 -9.70 -14.16
C THR A 235 3.27 -10.57 -13.60
N THR A 236 4.52 -10.21 -13.91
CA THR A 236 5.70 -10.77 -13.23
C THR A 236 6.47 -9.66 -12.56
N SER A 237 6.85 -9.87 -11.31
CA SER A 237 7.70 -8.96 -10.55
C SER A 237 9.03 -9.62 -10.19
N ARG A 238 10.08 -8.81 -10.15
CA ARG A 238 11.41 -9.17 -9.65
C ARG A 238 11.89 -8.08 -8.71
N THR A 239 12.45 -8.49 -7.59
CA THR A 239 12.88 -7.60 -6.51
C THR A 239 14.35 -7.80 -6.23
N ARG A 240 15.07 -6.72 -5.96
CA ARG A 240 16.47 -6.74 -5.53
C ARG A 240 16.74 -5.68 -4.48
N THR A 241 17.33 -6.11 -3.37
CA THR A 241 17.88 -5.22 -2.35
C THR A 241 19.21 -4.67 -2.85
N LEU A 242 19.40 -3.36 -2.76
CA LEU A 242 20.65 -2.71 -3.12
C LEU A 242 21.69 -2.90 -2.00
N PRO A 243 22.99 -2.99 -2.34
CA PRO A 243 24.06 -3.10 -1.34
C PRO A 243 24.05 -1.93 -0.34
N GLU A 244 23.74 -0.74 -0.85
CA GLU A 244 23.60 0.49 -0.08
C GLU A 244 22.33 1.22 -0.52
N PRO A 245 21.55 1.81 0.41
CA PRO A 245 20.43 2.65 0.03
C PRO A 245 20.90 3.86 -0.78
N THR A 246 20.33 4.08 -1.97
CA THR A 246 20.82 5.14 -2.87
C THR A 246 19.72 5.81 -3.68
N ALA A 247 19.89 7.10 -3.96
CA ALA A 247 19.10 7.86 -4.92
C ALA A 247 19.90 8.18 -6.21
N HIS A 248 21.09 7.56 -6.37
CA HIS A 248 21.97 7.80 -7.51
C HIS A 248 21.43 7.12 -8.76
N THR A 249 21.16 7.90 -9.81
CA THR A 249 20.43 7.40 -10.99
C THR A 249 21.18 6.29 -11.71
N ARG A 250 22.52 6.36 -11.75
CA ARG A 250 23.35 5.30 -12.35
C ARG A 250 23.16 3.96 -11.63
N ALA A 251 23.22 3.95 -10.30
CA ALA A 251 23.05 2.73 -9.50
C ALA A 251 21.64 2.14 -9.64
N LEU A 252 20.62 3.00 -9.65
CA LEU A 252 19.23 2.60 -9.90
C LEU A 252 19.07 2.00 -11.30
N THR A 253 19.69 2.62 -12.31
CA THR A 253 19.62 2.18 -13.71
C THR A 253 20.28 0.82 -13.90
N LEU A 254 21.51 0.64 -13.42
CA LEU A 254 22.20 -0.66 -13.46
C LEU A 254 21.36 -1.76 -12.79
N SER A 255 20.67 -1.41 -11.70
CA SER A 255 19.84 -2.35 -10.97
C SER A 255 18.54 -2.71 -11.65
N ALA A 256 17.83 -1.72 -12.18
CA ALA A 256 16.59 -1.96 -12.90
C ALA A 256 16.83 -2.69 -14.23
N THR A 257 17.95 -2.42 -14.92
CA THR A 257 18.33 -3.17 -16.13
C THR A 257 18.60 -4.63 -15.80
N ALA A 258 19.38 -4.93 -14.76
CA ALA A 258 19.63 -6.31 -14.35
C ALA A 258 18.34 -7.06 -13.95
N LEU A 259 17.39 -6.37 -13.29
CA LEU A 259 16.08 -6.93 -12.98
C LEU A 259 15.25 -7.21 -14.23
N TYR A 260 15.33 -6.33 -15.23
CA TYR A 260 14.67 -6.51 -16.52
C TYR A 260 15.26 -7.70 -17.28
N ASP A 261 16.59 -7.81 -17.36
CA ASP A 261 17.28 -8.91 -18.04
C ASP A 261 16.92 -10.27 -17.41
N ALA A 262 16.74 -10.29 -16.09
CA ALA A 262 16.33 -11.47 -15.33
C ALA A 262 14.88 -11.93 -15.59
N PHE A 263 14.04 -11.11 -16.24
CA PHE A 263 12.75 -11.60 -16.73
C PHE A 263 12.89 -12.58 -17.90
N ALA A 264 14.02 -12.54 -18.62
CA ALA A 264 14.28 -13.39 -19.79
C ALA A 264 13.08 -13.43 -20.76
N LEU A 265 12.58 -12.24 -21.12
CA LEU A 265 11.37 -12.08 -21.93
C LEU A 265 11.58 -12.67 -23.34
N GLN A 266 11.21 -13.94 -23.53
CA GLN A 266 11.27 -14.59 -24.84
C GLN A 266 10.11 -14.14 -25.73
N ARG A 267 10.22 -12.92 -26.30
CA ARG A 267 9.19 -12.29 -27.15
C ARG A 267 7.84 -12.08 -26.45
N ALA A 268 7.85 -11.90 -25.14
CA ALA A 268 6.64 -11.58 -24.40
C ALA A 268 6.16 -10.16 -24.76
N ARG A 269 4.86 -10.03 -25.06
CA ARG A 269 4.21 -8.75 -25.32
C ARG A 269 3.98 -8.00 -24.01
N VAL A 270 4.69 -6.90 -23.82
CA VAL A 270 4.63 -6.09 -22.59
C VAL A 270 3.73 -4.88 -22.81
N ARG A 271 2.73 -4.73 -21.96
CA ARG A 271 1.79 -3.61 -21.97
C ARG A 271 2.25 -2.45 -21.09
N GLY A 272 3.03 -2.74 -20.05
CA GLY A 272 3.59 -1.69 -19.19
C GLY A 272 4.64 -2.21 -18.23
N LEU A 273 5.46 -1.29 -17.75
CA LEU A 273 6.51 -1.52 -16.76
C LEU A 273 6.28 -0.60 -15.57
N SER A 274 6.42 -1.14 -14.37
CA SER A 274 6.35 -0.39 -13.11
C SER A 274 7.60 -0.61 -12.29
N LEU A 275 8.21 0.45 -11.80
CA LEU A 275 9.37 0.43 -10.93
C LEU A 275 8.96 0.98 -9.55
N THR A 276 9.07 0.14 -8.54
CA THR A 276 8.78 0.45 -7.14
C THR A 276 10.08 0.49 -6.36
N ALA A 277 10.33 1.56 -5.63
CA ALA A 277 11.39 1.65 -4.65
C ALA A 277 10.83 1.57 -3.25
N GLU A 278 11.38 0.69 -2.42
CA GLU A 278 11.29 0.77 -0.98
C GLU A 278 12.29 1.82 -0.49
N THR A 279 11.80 2.86 0.18
CA THR A 279 12.58 4.06 0.50
C THR A 279 12.92 4.16 1.97
N THR A 280 14.10 4.70 2.24
CA THR A 280 14.55 5.12 3.57
C THR A 280 14.93 6.59 3.53
N ASP A 281 15.06 7.22 4.69
CA ASP A 281 15.64 8.56 4.80
C ASP A 281 17.08 8.53 4.23
N ALA A 282 17.40 9.49 3.37
CA ALA A 282 18.73 9.63 2.81
C ALA A 282 19.77 10.01 3.88
N ALA A 283 19.37 10.70 4.96
CA ALA A 283 20.26 11.02 6.07
C ALA A 283 20.67 9.77 6.88
N ALA A 284 19.80 8.77 6.93
CA ALA A 284 20.08 7.48 7.56
C ALA A 284 20.80 6.50 6.61
N ALA A 285 20.95 6.85 5.32
CA ALA A 285 21.64 6.02 4.35
C ALA A 285 23.16 6.15 4.52
N VAL A 286 23.78 5.10 5.05
CA VAL A 286 25.24 4.98 5.08
C VAL A 286 25.71 4.74 3.65
N HIS A 287 26.55 5.64 3.14
CA HIS A 287 27.19 5.51 1.84
C HIS A 287 28.69 5.37 2.02
N GLN A 288 29.27 4.31 1.45
CA GLN A 288 30.71 4.20 1.38
C GLN A 288 31.24 5.06 0.23
N LEU A 289 31.96 6.13 0.58
CA LEU A 289 32.62 6.98 -0.41
C LEU A 289 33.57 6.13 -1.26
N THR A 290 33.43 6.27 -2.57
CA THR A 290 34.33 5.63 -3.54
C THR A 290 35.32 6.67 -4.05
N PHE A 291 36.59 6.31 -4.20
CA PHE A 291 37.61 7.17 -4.82
C PHE A 291 37.56 7.16 -6.35
N ASP A 292 36.47 6.67 -6.95
CA ASP A 292 36.29 6.63 -8.40
C ASP A 292 35.89 8.03 -8.91
N PRO A 293 36.76 8.72 -9.67
CA PRO A 293 36.46 10.05 -10.20
C PRO A 293 35.25 10.03 -11.15
N GLN A 294 34.90 8.89 -11.75
CA GLN A 294 33.73 8.78 -12.63
C GLN A 294 32.43 8.84 -11.84
N ASP A 295 32.36 8.22 -10.66
CA ASP A 295 31.18 8.27 -9.78
C ASP A 295 30.96 9.68 -9.24
N ALA A 296 32.04 10.33 -8.77
CA ALA A 296 32.01 11.71 -8.30
C ALA A 296 31.52 12.68 -9.40
N LYS A 297 32.00 12.50 -10.63
CA LYS A 297 31.55 13.29 -11.79
C LYS A 297 30.09 13.01 -12.15
N ALA A 298 29.65 11.75 -12.11
CA ALA A 298 28.25 11.42 -12.40
C ALA A 298 27.30 12.09 -11.39
N ARG A 299 27.65 12.08 -10.10
CA ARG A 299 26.86 12.75 -9.05
C ARG A 299 26.82 14.26 -9.20
N SER A 300 27.95 14.90 -9.55
CA SER A 300 27.97 16.36 -9.78
C SER A 300 27.11 16.77 -10.98
N ILE A 301 27.09 15.93 -12.04
CA ILE A 301 26.19 16.10 -13.18
C ILE A 301 24.73 15.95 -12.74
N GLU A 302 24.38 14.94 -11.93
CA GLU A 302 23.01 14.77 -11.43
C GLU A 302 22.53 16.01 -10.65
N ALA A 303 23.36 16.56 -9.77
CA ALA A 303 23.03 17.79 -9.04
C ALA A 303 22.86 19.01 -9.97
N ALA A 304 23.63 19.10 -11.06
CA ALA A 304 23.45 20.13 -12.07
C ALA A 304 22.15 19.95 -12.88
N VAL A 305 21.84 18.71 -13.27
CA VAL A 305 20.62 18.33 -13.98
C VAL A 305 19.38 18.63 -13.14
N ASP A 306 19.41 18.28 -11.86
CA ASP A 306 18.27 18.52 -10.96
C ASP A 306 18.05 20.02 -10.75
N ARG A 307 19.11 20.82 -10.59
CA ARG A 307 19.00 22.29 -10.54
C ARG A 307 18.39 22.87 -11.82
N ALA A 308 18.80 22.37 -12.99
CA ALA A 308 18.22 22.79 -14.26
C ALA A 308 16.73 22.41 -14.36
N ARG A 309 16.35 21.20 -13.94
CA ARG A 309 14.95 20.75 -13.93
C ARG A 309 14.07 21.54 -12.95
N HIS A 310 14.62 21.91 -11.80
CA HIS A 310 13.90 22.72 -10.83
C HIS A 310 13.60 24.13 -11.38
N ARG A 311 14.54 24.71 -12.14
CA ARG A 311 14.38 26.06 -12.72
C ARG A 311 13.57 26.10 -14.02
N PHE A 312 13.76 25.11 -14.89
CA PHE A 312 13.25 25.14 -16.27
C PHE A 312 12.21 24.04 -16.58
N GLY A 313 11.84 23.23 -15.59
CA GLY A 313 10.86 22.16 -15.71
C GLY A 313 11.44 20.77 -16.00
N PRO A 314 10.62 19.71 -15.90
CA PRO A 314 11.08 18.32 -15.88
C PRO A 314 11.73 17.85 -17.19
N ASN A 315 11.40 18.49 -18.32
CA ASN A 315 11.91 18.14 -19.64
C ASN A 315 13.15 18.96 -20.07
N ALA A 316 13.66 19.84 -19.20
CA ALA A 316 14.78 20.72 -19.54
C ALA A 316 16.07 19.97 -19.88
N VAL A 317 16.30 18.84 -19.20
CA VAL A 317 17.44 17.95 -19.48
C VAL A 317 16.97 16.50 -19.44
N LEU A 318 17.19 15.79 -20.54
CA LEU A 318 16.84 14.39 -20.73
C LEU A 318 18.09 13.61 -21.18
N PRO A 319 18.23 12.34 -20.76
CA PRO A 319 19.20 11.43 -21.38
C PRO A 319 19.04 11.43 -22.89
N ALA A 320 20.16 11.41 -23.63
CA ALA A 320 20.14 11.44 -25.09
C ALA A 320 19.28 10.32 -25.70
N ALA A 321 19.28 9.12 -25.08
CA ALA A 321 18.44 7.99 -25.51
C ALA A 321 16.91 8.23 -25.37
N LEU A 322 16.51 9.25 -24.61
CA LEU A 322 15.12 9.64 -24.40
C LEU A 322 14.71 10.89 -25.20
N ALA A 323 15.68 11.59 -25.81
CA ALA A 323 15.37 12.72 -26.68
C ALA A 323 14.66 12.21 -27.94
N THR A 324 13.47 12.75 -28.22
CA THR A 324 12.83 12.60 -29.53
C THR A 324 13.69 13.32 -30.54
N ARG A 325 14.14 12.61 -31.59
CA ARG A 325 14.75 13.27 -32.75
C ARG A 325 13.70 14.25 -33.30
N PRO A 326 14.03 15.54 -33.48
CA PRO A 326 13.14 16.42 -34.21
C PRO A 326 12.97 15.83 -35.60
N THR A 327 11.71 15.64 -36.01
CA THR A 327 11.35 15.24 -37.37
C THR A 327 11.96 16.28 -38.30
N GLN A 328 12.98 15.90 -39.05
CA GLN A 328 13.46 16.72 -40.16
C GLN A 328 12.29 16.83 -41.14
N THR A 329 11.81 18.06 -41.31
CA THR A 329 10.83 18.43 -42.34
C THR A 329 11.60 18.86 -43.58
#